data_AF-A0A399SYC1-F1
#
_entry.id   AF-A0A399SYC1-F1
#
_cell.length_a   1.000
_cell.length_b   1.000
_cell.length_c   1.000
_cell.angle_alpha   90.00
_cell.angle_beta   90.00
_cell.angle_gamma   90.00
#
_symmetry.space_group_name_H-M   'P 1'
#
loop_
_entity.id
_entity.type
_entity.pdbx_description
1 polymer ?
#
loop_
_entity_poly.entity_id
_entity_poly.type
_entity_poly.pdbx_seq_one_letter_code
_entity_poly.pdbx_strand_id
1 'polypeptide(L)'
;MDSPGAAPAHVARTLLEVPAPFDGGGVIRFLSWHAVTGAEEGDATSFTQSARLAHGAGTVTVLLLDREPGDDADARIEVTTRVEHAADAAELLAGTRRL
;
A
#
# COMPACT_ATOMS: atom_id res chain seq x y z
N MET A 1 19.18 -3.16 -26.70
CA MET A 1 17.72 -3.26 -26.49
C MET A 1 17.38 -2.14 -25.54
N ASP A 2 16.86 -1.04 -26.08
CA ASP A 2 16.32 0.05 -25.26
C ASP A 2 15.08 -0.49 -24.52
N SER A 3 15.15 -0.51 -23.18
CA SER A 3 13.94 -0.60 -22.38
C SER A 3 13.08 0.62 -22.71
N PRO A 4 11.80 0.47 -23.10
CA PRO A 4 10.94 1.62 -23.32
C PRO A 4 10.94 2.45 -22.02
N GLY A 5 11.35 3.72 -22.12
CA GLY A 5 11.50 4.60 -20.97
C GLY A 5 10.23 4.58 -20.15
N ALA A 6 10.31 4.07 -18.92
CA ALA A 6 9.18 4.03 -18.01
C ALA A 6 8.64 5.46 -17.88
N ALA A 7 7.34 5.65 -18.13
CA ALA A 7 6.68 6.92 -17.90
C ALA A 7 6.99 7.39 -16.45
N PRO A 8 7.12 8.71 -16.21
CA PRO A 8 7.34 9.21 -14.87
C PRO A 8 6.17 8.77 -13.98
N ALA A 9 6.45 7.87 -13.04
CA ALA A 9 5.42 7.36 -12.15
C ALA A 9 5.01 8.45 -11.14
N HIS A 10 3.71 8.60 -10.96
CA HIS A 10 3.14 9.48 -9.94
C HIS A 10 3.14 8.74 -8.61
N VAL A 11 3.84 9.31 -7.63
CA VAL A 11 3.94 8.74 -6.28
C VAL A 11 3.19 9.62 -5.29
N ALA A 12 2.33 9.02 -4.49
CA ALA A 12 1.65 9.69 -3.39
C ALA A 12 1.82 8.90 -2.10
N ARG A 13 2.01 9.61 -0.98
CA ARG A 13 2.05 9.02 0.36
C ARG A 13 0.86 9.51 1.16
N THR A 14 0.23 8.63 1.90
CA THR A 14 -0.91 8.95 2.77
C THR A 14 -0.76 8.21 4.08
N LEU A 15 -0.83 8.95 5.19
CA LEU A 15 -0.92 8.34 6.52
C LEU A 15 -2.39 8.01 6.82
N LEU A 16 -2.65 6.77 7.23
CA LEU A 16 -3.93 6.32 7.75
C LEU A 16 -3.79 6.06 9.25
N GLU A 17 -4.65 6.68 10.03
CA GLU A 17 -4.79 6.41 11.45
C GLU A 17 -6.04 5.56 11.65
N VAL A 18 -5.86 4.36 12.20
CA VAL A 18 -6.95 3.39 12.38
C VAL A 18 -7.30 3.34 13.86
N PRO A 19 -8.55 3.68 14.24
CA PRO A 19 -8.97 3.67 15.63
C PRO A 19 -9.05 2.25 16.18
N ALA A 20 -8.92 2.12 17.50
CA ALA A 20 -9.07 0.84 18.18
C ALA A 20 -10.52 0.34 18.12
N PRO A 21 -10.73 -1.00 18.07
CA PRO A 21 -9.71 -2.04 18.00
C PRO A 21 -9.26 -2.34 16.55
N PHE A 22 -7.95 -2.46 16.32
CA PHE A 22 -7.40 -2.89 15.02
C PHE A 22 -6.01 -3.56 15.15
N ASP A 23 -5.91 -4.85 14.83
CA ASP A 23 -4.64 -5.59 14.79
C ASP A 23 -3.95 -5.45 13.43
N GLY A 24 -3.33 -4.28 13.19
CA GLY A 24 -2.60 -4.02 11.95
C GLY A 24 -1.44 -5.01 11.70
N GLY A 25 -0.77 -5.45 12.77
CA GLY A 25 0.30 -6.44 12.66
C GLY A 25 -0.23 -7.81 12.20
N GLY A 26 -1.38 -8.23 12.71
CA GLY A 26 -2.07 -9.45 12.28
C GLY A 26 -2.48 -9.39 10.81
N VAL A 27 -3.06 -8.27 10.38
CA VAL A 27 -3.47 -8.05 8.98
C VAL A 27 -2.28 -8.11 8.03
N ILE A 28 -1.20 -7.36 8.30
CA ILE A 28 -0.01 -7.37 7.44
C ILE A 28 0.59 -8.77 7.36
N ARG A 29 0.76 -9.47 8.50
CA ARG A 29 1.26 -10.85 8.49
C ARG A 29 0.37 -11.79 7.68
N PHE A 30 -0.95 -11.65 7.77
CA PHE A 30 -1.89 -12.45 7.00
C PHE A 30 -1.70 -12.21 5.49
N LEU A 31 -1.67 -10.95 5.05
CA LEU A 31 -1.46 -10.59 3.64
C LEU A 31 -0.10 -11.11 3.13
N SER A 32 0.98 -10.87 3.87
CA SER A 32 2.32 -11.33 3.51
C SER A 32 2.44 -12.86 3.42
N TRP A 33 1.78 -13.59 4.32
CA TRP A 33 1.76 -15.06 4.28
C TRP A 33 1.01 -15.62 3.07
N HIS A 34 0.00 -14.88 2.59
CA HIS A 34 -0.84 -15.27 1.46
C HIS A 34 -0.45 -14.59 0.15
N ALA A 35 0.70 -13.92 0.10
CA ALA A 35 1.14 -13.16 -1.05
C ALA A 35 1.24 -14.01 -2.33
N VAL A 36 0.59 -13.55 -3.39
CA VAL A 36 0.65 -14.15 -4.72
C VAL A 36 1.98 -13.83 -5.40
N THR A 37 2.79 -14.85 -5.68
CA THR A 37 4.11 -14.70 -6.32
C THR A 37 4.03 -13.89 -7.62
N GLY A 38 4.85 -12.83 -7.70
CA GLY A 38 4.95 -11.97 -8.88
C GLY A 38 3.89 -10.86 -8.95
N ALA A 39 2.92 -10.83 -8.04
CA ALA A 39 1.93 -9.75 -7.92
C ALA A 39 2.00 -9.06 -6.56
N GLU A 40 2.30 -9.81 -5.51
CA GLU A 40 2.33 -9.38 -4.12
C GLU A 40 3.63 -9.82 -3.45
N GLU A 41 4.09 -9.00 -2.51
CA GLU A 41 5.22 -9.30 -1.64
C GLU A 41 4.99 -8.63 -0.29
N GLY A 42 5.52 -9.19 0.78
CA GLY A 42 5.39 -8.59 2.10
C GLY A 42 6.23 -9.27 3.16
N ASP A 43 6.34 -8.59 4.29
CA ASP A 43 7.05 -9.06 5.47
C ASP A 43 6.20 -8.80 6.73
N ALA A 44 6.85 -8.69 7.89
CA ALA A 44 6.17 -8.52 9.17
C ALA A 44 5.55 -7.12 9.35
N THR A 45 5.99 -6.11 8.60
CA THR A 45 5.55 -4.71 8.76
C THR A 45 5.14 -4.06 7.44
N SER A 46 5.42 -4.66 6.30
CA SER A 46 5.05 -4.13 5.00
C SER A 46 4.37 -5.15 4.10
N PHE A 47 3.51 -4.65 3.21
CA PHE A 47 2.93 -5.43 2.13
C PHE A 47 2.81 -4.56 0.88
N THR A 48 3.24 -5.08 -0.25
CA THR A 48 3.17 -4.42 -1.56
C THR A 48 2.36 -5.28 -2.52
N GLN A 49 1.46 -4.64 -3.25
CA GLN A 49 0.62 -5.28 -4.26
C GLN A 49 0.65 -4.50 -5.57
N SER A 50 0.78 -5.21 -6.68
CA SER A 50 0.60 -4.69 -8.03
C SER A 50 -0.88 -4.64 -8.41
N ALA A 51 -1.29 -3.59 -9.11
CA ALA A 51 -2.67 -3.40 -9.57
C ALA A 51 -2.70 -3.03 -11.06
N ARG A 52 -3.74 -3.52 -11.74
CA ARG A 52 -4.13 -3.01 -13.06
C ARG A 52 -5.23 -1.97 -12.85
N LEU A 53 -4.98 -0.77 -13.34
CA LEU A 53 -5.84 0.41 -13.16
C LEU A 53 -6.37 0.84 -14.53
N ALA A 54 -7.29 1.80 -14.53
CA ALA A 54 -7.96 2.25 -15.75
C ALA A 54 -6.98 2.79 -16.81
N HIS A 55 -5.91 3.49 -16.39
CA HIS A 55 -4.98 4.16 -17.30
C HIS A 55 -3.59 3.53 -17.33
N GLY A 56 -3.37 2.42 -16.62
CA GLY A 56 -2.06 1.76 -16.60
C GLY A 56 -1.85 0.83 -15.41
N ALA A 57 -0.60 0.47 -15.19
CA ALA A 57 -0.20 -0.28 -14.02
C ALA A 57 -0.01 0.63 -12.80
N GLY A 58 -0.16 0.04 -11.62
CA GLY A 58 0.21 0.67 -10.37
C GLY A 58 0.70 -0.33 -9.34
N THR A 59 1.29 0.21 -8.28
CA THR A 59 1.69 -0.54 -7.09
C THR A 59 1.26 0.24 -5.87
N VAL A 60 0.84 -0.47 -4.84
CA VAL A 60 0.61 0.10 -3.51
C VAL A 60 1.47 -0.63 -2.52
N THR A 61 2.16 0.13 -1.67
CA THR A 61 2.87 -0.38 -0.50
C THR A 61 2.17 0.15 0.73
N VAL A 62 1.78 -0.75 1.62
CA VAL A 62 1.33 -0.44 2.99
C VAL A 62 2.46 -0.75 3.95
N LEU A 63 2.77 0.18 4.84
CA LEU A 63 3.77 0.05 5.88
C LEU A 63 3.11 0.33 7.22
N LEU A 64 3.12 -0.65 8.11
CA LEU A 64 2.73 -0.48 9.51
C LEU A 64 3.85 0.29 10.22
N LEU A 65 3.51 1.46 10.75
CA LEU A 65 4.42 2.28 11.54
C LEU A 65 4.35 1.86 13.01
N ASP A 66 5.46 2.06 13.71
CA ASP A 66 5.50 1.88 15.15
C ASP A 66 4.52 2.85 15.83
N ARG A 67 3.89 2.36 16.90
CA ARG A 67 3.03 3.18 17.74
C ARG A 67 3.87 4.14 18.57
N GLU A 68 3.55 5.42 18.51
CA GLU A 68 4.21 6.43 19.33
C GLU A 68 3.46 6.61 20.66
N PRO A 69 4.16 6.96 21.76
CA PRO A 69 3.50 7.31 23.02
C PRO A 69 2.55 8.50 22.84
N GLY A 70 1.26 8.29 23.14
CA GLY A 70 0.22 9.31 22.96
C GLY A 70 -0.62 9.15 21.69
N ASP A 71 -0.35 8.14 20.87
CA ASP A 71 -1.24 7.81 19.75
C ASP A 71 -2.59 7.27 20.26
N ASP A 72 -3.65 8.02 19.95
CA ASP A 72 -5.05 7.61 20.15
C ASP A 72 -5.48 6.50 19.16
N ALA A 73 -4.75 6.36 18.05
CA ALA A 73 -4.94 5.30 17.07
C ALA A 73 -4.33 3.97 17.53
N ASP A 74 -4.95 2.85 17.15
CA ASP A 74 -4.42 1.52 17.42
C ASP A 74 -3.34 1.10 16.43
N ALA A 75 -3.43 1.63 15.20
CA ALA A 75 -2.41 1.48 14.17
C ALA A 75 -2.26 2.76 13.33
N ARG A 76 -1.02 2.97 12.87
CA ARG A 76 -0.66 4.00 11.91
C ARG A 76 -0.07 3.31 10.68
N ILE A 77 -0.65 3.58 9.52
CA ILE A 77 -0.28 2.90 8.28
C ILE A 77 0.13 3.97 7.26
N GLU A 78 1.37 3.93 6.80
CA GLU A 78 1.77 4.69 5.63
C GLU A 78 1.38 3.90 4.37
N VAL A 79 0.60 4.52 3.49
CA VAL A 79 0.25 3.99 2.18
C VAL A 79 1.00 4.79 1.12
N THR A 80 1.87 4.13 0.38
CA THR A 80 2.53 4.70 -0.79
C THR A 80 1.89 4.11 -2.05
N THR A 81 1.27 4.94 -2.88
CA THR A 81 0.83 4.54 -4.22
C THR A 81 1.84 5.02 -5.24
N ARG A 82 2.12 4.19 -6.24
CA ARG A 82 2.90 4.52 -7.43
C ARG A 82 2.11 4.09 -8.65
N VAL A 83 1.70 5.04 -9.47
CA VAL A 83 0.83 4.82 -10.64
C VAL A 83 1.42 5.46 -11.89
N GLU A 84 1.11 4.88 -13.06
CA GLU A 84 1.52 5.47 -14.35
C GLU A 84 0.75 6.76 -14.67
N HIS A 85 -0.48 6.90 -14.17
CA HIS A 85 -1.31 8.08 -14.40
C HIS A 85 -1.92 8.59 -13.08
N ALA A 86 -1.74 9.89 -12.79
CA ALA A 86 -2.14 10.49 -11.51
C ALA A 86 -3.63 10.31 -11.17
N ALA A 87 -4.50 10.18 -12.17
CA ALA A 87 -5.94 9.97 -11.97
C ALA A 87 -6.26 8.66 -11.22
N ASP A 88 -5.37 7.67 -11.26
CA ASP A 88 -5.62 6.34 -10.68
C ASP A 88 -5.20 6.26 -9.19
N ALA A 89 -4.46 7.25 -8.67
CA ALA A 89 -3.94 7.21 -7.31
C ALA A 89 -5.06 7.14 -6.25
N ALA A 90 -6.16 7.86 -6.47
CA ALA A 90 -7.29 7.89 -5.54
C ALA A 90 -8.06 6.56 -5.51
N GLU A 91 -8.22 5.91 -6.67
CA GLU A 91 -8.86 4.60 -6.78
C GLU A 91 -8.03 3.53 -6.07
N LEU A 92 -6.72 3.50 -6.30
CA LEU A 92 -5.82 2.55 -5.67
C LEU A 92 -5.79 2.72 -4.14
N LEU A 93 -5.74 3.95 -3.64
CA LEU A 93 -5.85 4.24 -2.21
C LEU A 93 -7.21 3.80 -1.64
N ALA A 94 -8.31 4.05 -2.35
CA ALA A 94 -9.63 3.62 -1.93
C ALA A 94 -9.78 2.09 -1.89
N GLY A 95 -9.16 1.38 -2.83
CA GLY A 95 -9.07 -0.09 -2.80
C GLY A 95 -8.32 -0.59 -1.57
N THR A 96 -7.18 0.03 -1.25
CA THR A 96 -6.34 -0.33 -0.09
C THR A 96 -7.09 -0.17 1.24
N ARG A 97 -7.93 0.87 1.37
CA ARG A 97 -8.76 1.09 2.57
C ARG A 97 -9.88 0.06 2.78
N ARG A 98 -10.18 -0.77 1.78
CA ARG A 98 -11.24 -1.80 1.84
C ARG A 98 -10.72 -3.21 2.11
N LEU A 99 -9.41 -3.41 2.03
CA LEU A 99 -8.75 -4.65 2.45
C LEU A 99 -8.86 -4.78 3.97
#